data_AF-A0A0C9Z448-F1
#
_entry.id   AF-A0A0C9Z448-F1
#
_cell.length_a   1.000
_cell.length_b   1.000
_cell.length_c   1.000
_cell.angle_alpha   90.00
_cell.angle_beta   90.00
_cell.angle_gamma   90.00
#
_symmetry.space_group_name_H-M   'P 1'
#
loop_
_entity.id
_entity.type
_entity.pdbx_description
1 polymer ?
#
loop_
_entity_poly.entity_id
_entity_poly.type
_entity_poly.pdbx_seq_one_letter_code
_entity_poly.pdbx_strand_id
1 'polypeptide(L)'
;MAGIHRTCPYIPSGRSTPPLPLSIECTSADEANLVMQALRNVLDPILPEPSTRELASVLSTSPLIQNLLNDENQEGFYAVVVGCPPGVHRTEQGAIQAGASFSWPKWKRTDTLCDALVYMVVKGNEAQLPPVVIQVPTACPREPDIDDLNDLFESVVHVEPPGPSAHVTNSPGRASPIIYTHVRSLRGIIESRYVYSIDAATHTRALTLGTPAARYLTAHGYMREAIDRIIRARNRASSDHEFALCLSQHGLAVAEGLYLWHLIQLR
;
A
#
# COMPACT_ATOMS: atom_id res chain seq x y z
N MET A 1 0.04 -2.78 -15.10
CA MET A 1 1.22 -3.66 -15.18
C MET A 1 1.28 -4.47 -13.89
N ALA A 2 0.99 -5.77 -13.94
CA ALA A 2 1.14 -6.69 -12.81
C ALA A 2 2.44 -7.48 -12.96
N GLY A 3 3.15 -7.72 -11.85
CA GLY A 3 4.39 -8.48 -11.81
C GLY A 3 4.49 -9.21 -10.48
N ILE A 4 4.98 -10.45 -10.45
CA ILE A 4 5.61 -10.94 -9.21
C ILE A 4 6.89 -10.18 -9.10
N HIS A 5 6.82 -9.18 -8.24
CA HIS A 5 8.01 -8.59 -7.75
C HIS A 5 8.24 -9.26 -6.42
N ARG A 6 9.30 -10.06 -6.36
CA ARG A 6 9.82 -10.48 -5.07
C ARG A 6 10.11 -9.22 -4.22
N THR A 7 10.40 -8.08 -4.85
CA THR A 7 10.58 -6.76 -4.25
C THR A 7 9.29 -5.90 -4.29
N CYS A 8 9.00 -4.99 -3.35
CA CYS A 8 7.92 -4.01 -3.56
C CYS A 8 8.32 -3.01 -4.67
N PRO A 9 7.71 -2.93 -5.88
CA PRO A 9 8.07 -1.93 -6.87
C PRO A 9 7.55 -0.54 -6.45
N TYR A 10 8.15 0.53 -6.94
CA TYR A 10 7.51 1.84 -6.80
C TYR A 10 6.30 1.96 -7.65
N ILE A 11 5.36 2.59 -7.01
CA ILE A 11 4.08 2.88 -7.55
C ILE A 11 4.04 4.40 -7.59
N PRO A 12 4.22 5.05 -8.76
CA PRO A 12 3.97 6.48 -8.88
C PRO A 12 2.48 6.74 -8.61
N SER A 13 2.15 6.93 -7.33
CA SER A 13 0.82 7.25 -6.83
C SER A 13 0.83 8.68 -6.33
N GLY A 14 0.29 9.61 -7.12
CA GLY A 14 -0.10 10.95 -6.67
C GLY A 14 -1.57 10.96 -6.30
N ARG A 15 -2.11 12.02 -5.67
CA ARG A 15 -3.56 12.09 -5.32
C ARG A 15 -4.47 11.80 -6.52
N SER A 16 -4.08 12.20 -7.73
CA SER A 16 -4.90 12.14 -8.94
C SER A 16 -4.62 10.94 -9.86
N THR A 17 -3.59 10.13 -9.62
CA THR A 17 -3.28 8.95 -10.45
C THR A 17 -3.78 7.66 -9.79
N PRO A 18 -4.26 6.65 -10.55
CA PRO A 18 -4.59 5.36 -9.97
C PRO A 18 -3.38 4.80 -9.22
N PRO A 19 -3.55 4.11 -8.09
CA PRO A 19 -2.45 3.53 -7.33
C PRO A 19 -2.00 2.23 -8.02
N LEU A 20 -1.46 2.34 -9.24
CA LEU A 20 -0.88 1.24 -9.99
C LEU A 20 0.64 1.43 -10.09
N PRO A 21 1.45 0.37 -9.84
CA PRO A 21 1.08 -0.98 -9.34
C PRO A 21 0.39 -1.05 -7.95
N LEU A 22 -0.19 -2.20 -7.60
CA LEU A 22 -0.71 -2.52 -6.26
C LEU A 22 0.20 -3.57 -5.62
N SER A 23 0.56 -3.41 -4.34
CA SER A 23 1.29 -4.43 -3.58
C SER A 23 0.30 -5.35 -2.86
N ILE A 24 0.49 -6.67 -2.97
CA ILE A 24 -0.37 -7.69 -2.35
C ILE A 24 0.57 -8.69 -1.67
N GLU A 25 0.41 -8.85 -0.37
CA GLU A 25 1.11 -9.88 0.40
C GLU A 25 0.57 -11.25 0.00
N CYS A 26 1.47 -12.17 -0.37
CA CYS A 26 1.14 -13.53 -0.76
C CYS A 26 1.87 -14.53 0.15
N THR A 27 1.26 -15.68 0.43
CA THR A 27 1.88 -16.68 1.33
C THR A 27 2.92 -17.57 0.64
N SER A 28 2.86 -17.66 -0.69
CA SER A 28 3.76 -18.48 -1.50
C SER A 28 4.06 -17.85 -2.86
N ALA A 29 5.08 -18.35 -3.55
CA ALA A 29 5.39 -17.92 -4.91
C ALA A 29 4.30 -18.31 -5.91
N ASP A 30 3.64 -19.45 -5.73
CA ASP A 30 2.57 -19.92 -6.61
C ASP A 30 1.31 -19.05 -6.46
N GLU A 31 0.96 -18.69 -5.23
CA GLU A 31 -0.10 -17.72 -4.94
C GLU A 31 0.18 -16.38 -5.63
N ALA A 32 1.41 -15.88 -5.51
CA ALA A 32 1.81 -14.64 -6.16
C ALA A 32 1.74 -14.72 -7.70
N ASN A 33 2.04 -15.89 -8.29
CA ASN A 33 1.94 -16.13 -9.74
C ASN A 33 0.48 -16.10 -10.17
N LEU A 34 -0.39 -16.78 -9.43
CA LEU A 34 -1.82 -16.81 -9.67
C LEU A 34 -2.42 -15.40 -9.62
N VAL A 35 -2.11 -14.63 -8.58
CA VAL A 35 -2.56 -13.24 -8.42
C VAL A 35 -2.08 -12.37 -9.58
N MET A 36 -0.79 -12.47 -9.93
CA MET A 36 -0.24 -11.70 -11.06
C MET A 36 -0.96 -12.02 -12.37
N GLN A 37 -1.13 -13.31 -12.69
CA GLN A 37 -1.76 -13.73 -13.93
C GLN A 37 -3.22 -13.26 -13.98
N ALA A 38 -3.95 -13.37 -12.87
CA ALA A 38 -5.31 -12.91 -12.78
C ALA A 38 -5.43 -11.39 -13.00
N LEU A 39 -4.58 -10.61 -12.33
CA LEU A 39 -4.56 -9.16 -12.50
C LEU A 39 -4.14 -8.74 -13.91
N ARG A 40 -3.15 -9.40 -14.53
CA ARG A 40 -2.76 -9.11 -15.93
C ARG A 40 -3.92 -9.31 -16.89
N ASN A 41 -4.59 -10.46 -16.82
CA ASN A 41 -5.72 -10.78 -17.70
C ASN A 41 -6.85 -9.75 -17.63
N VAL A 42 -7.05 -9.14 -16.45
CA VAL A 42 -8.13 -8.19 -16.19
C VAL A 42 -7.71 -6.76 -16.50
N LEU A 43 -6.46 -6.39 -16.21
CA LEU A 43 -5.98 -5.01 -16.32
C LEU A 43 -5.39 -4.68 -17.69
N ASP A 44 -4.75 -5.63 -18.37
CA ASP A 44 -4.09 -5.36 -19.66
C ASP A 44 -5.02 -4.74 -20.72
N PRO A 45 -6.31 -5.11 -20.84
CA PRO A 45 -7.23 -4.49 -21.79
C PRO A 45 -7.54 -3.00 -21.57
N ILE A 46 -7.34 -2.48 -20.34
CA ILE A 46 -7.68 -1.09 -19.97
C ILE A 46 -6.44 -0.20 -19.79
N LEU A 47 -5.25 -0.75 -20.02
CA LEU A 47 -3.98 -0.01 -19.97
C LEU A 47 -3.74 0.76 -21.28
N PRO A 48 -2.94 1.85 -21.27
CA PRO A 48 -1.99 2.26 -20.23
C PRO A 48 -2.55 3.15 -19.11
N GLU A 49 -3.63 3.90 -19.34
CA GLU A 49 -4.09 4.97 -18.46
C GLU A 49 -5.58 4.87 -18.09
N PRO A 50 -5.98 3.84 -17.33
CA PRO A 50 -7.37 3.71 -16.89
C PRO A 50 -7.70 4.81 -15.86
N SER A 51 -8.92 5.34 -15.91
CA SER A 51 -9.43 6.17 -14.81
C SER A 51 -9.63 5.33 -13.54
N THR A 52 -9.66 5.99 -12.36
CA THR A 52 -9.97 5.31 -11.09
C THR A 52 -11.29 4.55 -11.13
N ARG A 53 -12.31 5.11 -11.81
CA ARG A 53 -13.65 4.51 -11.92
C ARG A 53 -13.65 3.28 -12.82
N GLU A 54 -12.98 3.34 -13.97
CA GLU A 54 -12.84 2.17 -14.86
C GLU A 54 -12.09 1.04 -14.16
N LEU A 55 -10.99 1.37 -13.48
CA LEU A 55 -10.20 0.39 -12.75
C LEU A 55 -11.00 -0.29 -11.64
N ALA A 56 -11.71 0.49 -10.81
CA ALA A 56 -12.58 -0.05 -9.76
C ALA A 56 -13.70 -0.92 -10.34
N SER A 57 -14.35 -0.47 -11.43
CA SER A 57 -15.42 -1.19 -12.09
C SER A 57 -14.96 -2.52 -12.66
N VAL A 58 -13.80 -2.55 -13.33
CA VAL A 58 -13.25 -3.77 -13.94
C VAL A 58 -12.85 -4.79 -12.87
N LEU A 59 -12.24 -4.34 -11.77
CA LEU A 59 -11.91 -5.21 -10.64
C LEU A 59 -13.18 -5.77 -9.98
N SER A 60 -14.18 -4.93 -9.73
CA SER A 60 -15.41 -5.32 -9.04
C SER A 60 -16.33 -6.23 -9.85
N THR A 61 -16.23 -6.20 -11.18
CA THR A 61 -17.11 -6.99 -12.08
C THR A 61 -16.46 -8.26 -12.62
N SER A 62 -15.14 -8.42 -12.46
CA SER A 62 -14.41 -9.58 -12.96
C SER A 62 -14.63 -10.81 -12.06
N PRO A 63 -15.27 -11.89 -12.54
CA PRO A 63 -15.42 -13.13 -11.76
C PRO A 63 -14.07 -13.75 -11.40
N LEU A 64 -13.05 -13.52 -12.22
CA LEU A 64 -11.70 -14.00 -11.98
C LEU A 64 -11.11 -13.38 -10.70
N ILE A 65 -11.34 -12.08 -10.46
CA ILE A 65 -10.85 -11.36 -9.28
C ILE A 65 -11.74 -11.62 -8.06
N GLN A 66 -13.06 -11.70 -8.25
CA GLN A 66 -13.99 -12.02 -7.17
C GLN A 66 -13.70 -13.38 -6.53
N ASN A 67 -13.31 -14.37 -7.33
CA ASN A 67 -12.99 -15.72 -6.85
C ASN A 67 -11.50 -15.90 -6.50
N LEU A 68 -10.68 -14.85 -6.63
CA LEU A 68 -9.24 -14.94 -6.41
C LEU A 68 -8.91 -14.99 -4.92
N LEU A 69 -8.20 -16.04 -4.50
CA LEU A 69 -7.84 -16.31 -3.10
C LEU A 69 -9.05 -16.45 -2.14
N ASN A 70 -10.19 -16.90 -2.66
CA ASN A 70 -11.39 -17.14 -1.87
C ASN A 70 -11.28 -18.47 -1.09
N ASP A 71 -10.42 -18.50 -0.07
CA ASP A 71 -10.32 -19.66 0.82
C ASP A 71 -11.27 -19.48 2.03
N GLU A 72 -12.07 -20.51 2.33
CA GLU A 72 -13.10 -20.48 3.38
C GLU A 72 -12.55 -20.20 4.80
N ASN A 73 -11.26 -20.42 5.01
CA ASN A 73 -10.61 -20.30 6.33
C ASN A 73 -9.81 -19.01 6.52
N GLN A 74 -9.95 -18.01 5.65
CA GLN A 74 -9.21 -16.76 5.79
C GLN A 74 -9.89 -15.75 6.71
N GLU A 75 -9.09 -15.03 7.49
CA GLU A 75 -9.54 -13.93 8.37
C GLU A 75 -9.95 -12.65 7.59
N GLY A 76 -9.77 -12.67 6.27
CA GLY A 76 -10.00 -11.56 5.35
C GLY A 76 -8.69 -10.93 4.86
N PHE A 77 -8.81 -9.72 4.31
CA PHE A 77 -7.72 -8.95 3.74
C PHE A 77 -7.67 -7.56 4.36
N TYR A 78 -6.48 -6.97 4.45
CA TYR A 78 -6.28 -5.69 5.11
C TYR A 78 -5.64 -4.70 4.13
N ALA A 79 -6.48 -3.83 3.55
CA ALA A 79 -6.04 -2.83 2.58
C ALA A 79 -5.47 -1.60 3.29
N VAL A 80 -4.16 -1.41 3.22
CA VAL A 80 -3.41 -0.29 3.81
C VAL A 80 -3.08 0.74 2.74
N VAL A 81 -3.83 1.85 2.75
CA VAL A 81 -3.65 2.97 1.82
C VAL A 81 -2.57 3.94 2.31
N VAL A 82 -2.55 4.21 3.61
CA VAL A 82 -1.52 5.06 4.26
C VAL A 82 -0.81 4.21 5.30
N GLY A 83 0.42 3.81 4.97
CA GLY A 83 1.31 2.98 5.79
C GLY A 83 2.65 2.73 5.07
N CYS A 84 3.56 2.01 5.72
CA CYS A 84 4.85 1.58 5.18
C CYS A 84 5.09 0.09 5.52
N PRO A 85 4.93 -0.85 4.55
CA PRO A 85 4.53 -0.60 3.17
C PRO A 85 3.00 -0.46 2.99
N PRO A 86 2.51 0.40 2.09
CA PRO A 86 1.12 0.37 1.65
C PRO A 86 0.87 -0.88 0.78
N GLY A 87 -0.34 -1.41 0.79
CA GLY A 87 -0.68 -2.64 0.07
C GLY A 87 -1.85 -3.39 0.70
N VAL A 88 -2.18 -4.55 0.14
CA VAL A 88 -3.11 -5.50 0.73
C VAL A 88 -2.32 -6.53 1.54
N HIS A 89 -2.58 -6.60 2.83
CA HIS A 89 -1.95 -7.54 3.77
C HIS A 89 -2.89 -8.71 4.08
N ARG A 90 -2.32 -9.86 4.42
CA ARG A 90 -3.04 -11.11 4.72
C ARG A 90 -3.39 -11.24 6.21
N THR A 91 -2.76 -10.43 7.05
CA THR A 91 -2.95 -10.47 8.50
C THR A 91 -3.19 -9.08 9.07
N GLU A 92 -3.97 -8.99 10.13
CA GLU A 92 -4.19 -7.73 10.86
C GLU A 92 -2.87 -7.17 11.40
N GLN A 93 -2.04 -8.06 11.96
CA GLN A 93 -0.76 -7.68 12.54
C GLN A 93 0.17 -7.03 11.49
N GLY A 94 0.16 -7.52 10.25
CA GLY A 94 0.91 -6.93 9.13
C GLY A 94 0.41 -5.51 8.81
N ALA A 95 -0.91 -5.31 8.77
CA ALA A 95 -1.51 -4.00 8.54
C ALA A 95 -1.21 -3.00 9.68
N ILE A 96 -1.29 -3.44 10.94
CA ILE A 96 -0.94 -2.62 12.12
C ILE A 96 0.54 -2.20 12.04
N GLN A 97 1.44 -3.13 11.74
CA GLN A 97 2.86 -2.83 11.59
C GLN A 97 3.12 -1.83 10.46
N ALA A 98 2.43 -2.00 9.32
CA ALA A 98 2.50 -1.05 8.22
C ALA A 98 2.02 0.36 8.63
N GLY A 99 0.99 0.46 9.47
CA GLY A 99 0.47 1.73 9.97
C GLY A 99 1.32 2.39 11.07
N ALA A 100 2.13 1.63 11.81
CA ALA A 100 2.74 2.06 13.08
C ALA A 100 3.66 3.30 12.98
N SER A 101 4.20 3.59 11.80
CA SER A 101 5.11 4.73 11.58
C SER A 101 4.39 6.03 11.17
N PHE A 102 3.07 6.04 11.07
CA PHE A 102 2.28 7.19 10.63
C PHE A 102 1.37 7.70 11.74
N SER A 103 1.23 9.02 11.86
CA SER A 103 0.27 9.64 12.79
C SER A 103 -1.19 9.43 12.38
N TRP A 104 -1.42 9.14 11.11
CA TRP A 104 -2.75 8.98 10.51
C TRP A 104 -2.76 7.80 9.54
N PRO A 105 -2.53 6.56 10.03
CA PRO A 105 -2.59 5.40 9.17
C PRO A 105 -4.03 5.25 8.65
N LYS A 106 -4.16 4.79 7.41
CA LYS A 106 -5.45 4.59 6.76
C LYS A 106 -5.49 3.21 6.16
N TRP A 107 -6.28 2.33 6.77
CA TRP A 107 -6.48 0.97 6.33
C TRP A 107 -7.88 0.47 6.64
N LYS A 108 -8.29 -0.61 5.99
CA LYS A 108 -9.60 -1.25 6.17
C LYS A 108 -9.49 -2.76 6.01
N ARG A 109 -10.16 -3.51 6.88
CA ARG A 109 -10.40 -4.96 6.70
C ARG A 109 -11.53 -5.17 5.71
N THR A 110 -11.36 -6.12 4.79
CA THR A 110 -12.35 -6.54 3.81
C THR A 110 -12.41 -8.06 3.75
N ASP A 111 -13.56 -8.62 3.39
CA ASP A 111 -13.73 -10.08 3.38
C ASP A 111 -13.08 -10.71 2.14
N THR A 112 -13.08 -9.99 1.01
CA THR A 112 -12.49 -10.49 -0.25
C THR A 112 -11.26 -9.67 -0.69
N LEU A 113 -10.39 -10.29 -1.48
CA LEU A 113 -9.29 -9.60 -2.15
C LEU A 113 -9.81 -8.54 -3.11
N CYS A 114 -10.92 -8.82 -3.80
CA CYS A 114 -11.57 -7.88 -4.72
C CYS A 114 -11.90 -6.55 -4.01
N ASP A 115 -12.56 -6.61 -2.85
CA ASP A 115 -12.91 -5.43 -2.07
C ASP A 115 -11.68 -4.67 -1.59
N ALA A 116 -10.63 -5.40 -1.16
CA ALA A 116 -9.36 -4.80 -0.76
C ALA A 116 -8.73 -4.01 -1.92
N LEU A 117 -8.68 -4.59 -3.12
CA LEU A 117 -8.12 -3.96 -4.31
C LEU A 117 -8.93 -2.73 -4.71
N VAL A 118 -10.25 -2.80 -4.69
CA VAL A 118 -11.12 -1.66 -4.98
C VAL A 118 -10.90 -0.54 -3.96
N TYR A 119 -10.83 -0.87 -2.67
CA TYR A 119 -10.51 0.10 -1.61
C TYR A 119 -9.16 0.78 -1.84
N MET A 120 -8.14 0.01 -2.23
CA MET A 120 -6.82 0.55 -2.59
C MET A 120 -6.92 1.50 -3.78
N VAL A 121 -7.61 1.13 -4.86
CA VAL A 121 -7.81 1.93 -6.07
C VAL A 121 -8.45 3.29 -5.78
N VAL A 122 -9.48 3.31 -4.93
CA VAL A 122 -10.14 4.56 -4.50
C VAL A 122 -9.41 5.28 -3.36
N LYS A 123 -8.23 4.77 -2.95
CA LYS A 123 -7.39 5.33 -1.88
C LYS A 123 -8.16 5.50 -0.57
N GLY A 124 -9.01 4.51 -0.29
CA GLY A 124 -9.89 4.47 0.86
C GLY A 124 -10.89 5.62 0.94
N ASN A 125 -11.19 6.30 -0.18
CA ASN A 125 -12.31 7.22 -0.23
C ASN A 125 -13.60 6.39 -0.38
N GLU A 126 -14.28 6.16 0.74
CA GLU A 126 -15.47 5.30 0.78
C GLU A 126 -16.62 5.84 -0.09
N ALA A 127 -16.71 7.16 -0.29
CA ALA A 127 -17.70 7.76 -1.17
C ALA A 127 -17.49 7.42 -2.66
N GLN A 128 -16.32 6.87 -3.02
CA GLN A 128 -16.00 6.42 -4.38
C GLN A 128 -16.07 4.90 -4.54
N LEU A 129 -16.38 4.14 -3.48
CA LEU A 129 -16.57 2.71 -3.60
C LEU A 129 -17.78 2.44 -4.50
N PRO A 130 -17.69 1.47 -5.43
CA PRO A 130 -18.87 1.03 -6.16
C PRO A 130 -19.93 0.54 -5.17
N PRO A 131 -21.23 0.77 -5.45
CA PRO A 131 -22.30 0.29 -4.59
C PRO A 131 -22.15 -1.23 -4.44
N VAL A 132 -22.11 -1.69 -3.20
CA VAL A 132 -22.09 -3.13 -2.91
C VAL A 132 -23.38 -3.70 -3.46
N VAL A 133 -23.27 -4.45 -4.56
CA VAL A 133 -24.39 -5.24 -5.06
C VAL A 133 -24.54 -6.37 -4.07
N ILE A 134 -25.35 -6.15 -3.04
CA ILE A 134 -25.82 -7.23 -2.17
C ILE A 134 -26.61 -8.12 -3.12
N GLN A 135 -25.98 -9.23 -3.54
CA GLN A 135 -26.72 -10.31 -4.17
C GLN A 135 -27.63 -10.84 -3.06
N VAL A 136 -28.84 -10.28 -2.99
CA VAL A 136 -29.91 -10.85 -2.18
C VAL A 136 -29.99 -12.29 -2.67
N PRO A 137 -29.67 -13.28 -1.82
CA PRO A 137 -29.78 -14.68 -2.21
C PRO A 137 -31.18 -14.81 -2.77
N THR A 138 -31.29 -15.08 -4.07
CA THR A 138 -32.58 -15.22 -4.71
C THR A 138 -33.11 -16.51 -4.13
N ALA A 139 -33.86 -16.38 -3.03
CA ALA A 139 -34.40 -17.50 -2.30
C ALA A 139 -35.19 -18.33 -3.31
N CYS A 140 -34.70 -19.53 -3.61
CA CYS A 140 -35.56 -20.55 -4.19
C CYS A 140 -36.81 -20.59 -3.29
N PRO A 141 -38.03 -20.41 -3.82
CA PRO A 141 -39.24 -20.40 -3.02
C PRO A 141 -39.35 -21.76 -2.33
N ARG A 142 -38.94 -21.83 -1.07
CA ARG A 142 -39.31 -22.88 -0.13
C ARG A 142 -40.42 -22.28 0.72
N GLU A 143 -41.56 -22.98 0.74
CA GLU A 143 -42.70 -22.59 1.56
C GLU A 143 -42.26 -22.48 3.03
N PRO A 144 -42.68 -21.43 3.74
CA PRO A 144 -42.22 -21.17 5.09
C PRO A 144 -42.86 -22.14 6.09
N ASP A 145 -42.03 -22.92 6.78
CA ASP A 145 -42.38 -23.53 8.07
C ASP A 145 -42.26 -22.45 9.16
N ILE A 146 -43.29 -22.33 9.99
CA ILE A 146 -43.58 -21.14 10.83
C ILE A 146 -42.78 -21.10 12.15
N ASP A 147 -41.97 -22.12 12.45
CA ASP A 147 -41.42 -22.32 13.80
C ASP A 147 -39.99 -21.79 14.05
N ASP A 148 -39.23 -21.34 13.03
CA ASP A 148 -37.78 -21.07 13.17
C ASP A 148 -37.38 -19.60 13.48
N LEU A 149 -38.33 -18.69 13.72
CA LEU A 149 -38.04 -17.25 13.85
C LEU A 149 -37.60 -16.80 15.25
N ASN A 150 -37.61 -17.67 16.25
CA ASN A 150 -37.36 -17.27 17.65
C ASN A 150 -35.91 -17.48 18.13
N ASP A 151 -35.10 -18.31 17.45
CA ASP A 151 -33.75 -18.66 17.90
C ASP A 151 -32.64 -17.72 17.41
N LEU A 152 -32.93 -16.86 16.43
CA LEU A 152 -31.89 -16.03 15.81
C LEU A 152 -31.53 -14.78 16.63
N PHE A 153 -32.33 -14.40 17.61
CA PHE A 153 -32.15 -13.14 18.37
C PHE A 153 -31.36 -13.28 19.69
N GLU A 154 -31.12 -14.49 20.21
CA GLU A 154 -30.40 -14.66 21.50
C GLU A 154 -28.89 -14.90 21.39
N SER A 155 -28.32 -15.05 20.18
CA SER A 155 -26.89 -15.35 20.01
C SER A 155 -25.97 -14.11 19.98
N VAL A 156 -26.53 -12.89 20.01
CA VAL A 156 -25.77 -11.64 19.91
C VAL A 156 -25.85 -10.89 21.23
N VAL A 157 -25.01 -11.23 22.21
CA VAL A 157 -24.36 -10.32 23.20
C VAL A 157 -23.66 -11.20 24.25
N HIS A 158 -22.38 -11.52 24.02
CA HIS A 158 -21.43 -11.82 25.10
C HIS A 158 -20.11 -11.11 24.79
N VAL A 159 -19.83 -10.04 25.53
CA VAL A 159 -18.58 -9.27 25.46
C VAL A 159 -17.81 -9.58 26.74
N GLU A 160 -16.72 -10.33 26.61
CA GLU A 160 -15.76 -10.54 27.71
C GLU A 160 -14.75 -9.38 27.79
N PRO A 161 -14.31 -9.00 29.01
CA PRO A 161 -13.33 -7.95 29.23
C PRO A 161 -11.87 -8.43 29.04
N PRO A 162 -10.91 -7.52 28.77
CA PRO A 162 -9.54 -7.89 28.37
C PRO A 162 -8.66 -8.24 29.59
N GLY A 163 -8.02 -9.42 29.52
CA GLY A 163 -6.99 -9.88 30.45
C GLY A 163 -5.57 -9.37 30.12
N PRO A 164 -4.60 -9.57 31.04
CA PRO A 164 -3.37 -8.78 31.10
C PRO A 164 -2.26 -9.22 30.13
N SER A 165 -1.53 -8.19 29.71
CA SER A 165 -0.30 -8.14 28.90
C SER A 165 0.66 -9.33 29.06
N ALA A 166 0.92 -10.04 27.96
CA ALA A 166 1.86 -11.14 27.88
C ALA A 166 3.29 -10.64 27.56
N HIS A 167 4.23 -11.07 28.38
CA HIS A 167 5.67 -10.95 28.15
C HIS A 167 6.10 -11.66 26.85
N VAL A 168 6.88 -10.96 26.04
CA VAL A 168 7.49 -11.46 24.80
C VAL A 168 8.57 -12.49 25.13
N THR A 169 8.23 -13.77 25.00
CA THR A 169 9.20 -14.86 24.96
C THR A 169 9.63 -15.10 23.51
N ASN A 170 10.92 -14.94 23.25
CA ASN A 170 11.54 -15.15 21.93
C ASN A 170 11.36 -16.62 21.51
N SER A 171 10.37 -16.87 20.65
CA SER A 171 10.16 -18.15 19.99
C SER A 171 11.13 -18.28 18.81
N PRO A 172 11.97 -19.34 18.76
CA PRO A 172 12.86 -19.56 17.63
C PRO A 172 12.06 -20.08 16.44
N GLY A 173 12.05 -19.33 15.32
CA GLY A 173 11.57 -19.84 14.03
C GLY A 173 10.61 -18.94 13.26
N ARG A 174 10.18 -17.79 13.77
CA ARG A 174 9.43 -16.83 12.95
C ARG A 174 10.41 -16.09 12.04
N ALA A 175 10.33 -16.37 10.74
CA ALA A 175 11.03 -15.59 9.71
C ALA A 175 10.78 -14.10 9.98
N SER A 176 11.87 -13.32 10.08
CA SER A 176 11.75 -11.89 10.31
C SER A 176 10.92 -11.27 9.19
N PRO A 177 10.03 -10.32 9.50
CA PRO A 177 9.24 -9.63 8.48
C PRO A 177 10.19 -9.02 7.45
N ILE A 178 9.89 -9.26 6.17
CA ILE A 178 10.70 -8.76 5.05
C ILE A 178 10.44 -7.25 4.97
N ILE A 179 11.41 -6.45 5.41
CA ILE A 179 11.34 -4.98 5.32
C ILE A 179 11.84 -4.57 3.92
N TYR A 180 10.91 -4.10 3.10
CA TYR A 180 11.22 -3.57 1.78
C TYR A 180 11.81 -2.16 1.89
N THR A 181 12.99 -1.95 1.30
CA THR A 181 13.54 -0.61 1.05
C THR A 181 13.55 -0.32 -0.43
N HIS A 182 13.13 0.87 -0.81
CA HIS A 182 13.20 1.28 -2.20
C HIS A 182 14.44 2.12 -2.46
N VAL A 183 15.09 1.88 -3.59
CA VAL A 183 16.20 2.70 -4.07
C VAL A 183 15.65 3.71 -5.08
N ARG A 184 15.70 5.00 -4.76
CA ARG A 184 15.16 6.11 -5.55
C ARG A 184 16.25 6.88 -6.28
N SER A 185 16.01 7.11 -7.57
CA SER A 185 16.57 8.23 -8.31
C SER A 185 15.63 9.44 -8.23
N LEU A 186 16.04 10.58 -8.78
CA LEU A 186 15.13 11.72 -8.95
C LEU A 186 13.94 11.41 -9.87
N ARG A 187 14.07 10.44 -10.79
CA ARG A 187 12.99 10.03 -11.71
C ARG A 187 11.97 9.08 -11.06
N GLY A 188 12.17 8.72 -9.80
CA GLY A 188 11.44 7.66 -9.12
C GLY A 188 12.34 6.49 -8.76
N ILE A 189 11.73 5.40 -8.32
CA ILE A 189 12.43 4.20 -7.88
C ILE A 189 13.01 3.44 -9.06
N ILE A 190 14.20 2.92 -8.83
CA ILE A 190 14.96 2.13 -9.82
C ILE A 190 15.10 0.67 -9.40
N GLU A 191 15.05 0.38 -8.11
CA GLU A 191 15.33 -0.93 -7.53
C GLU A 191 14.66 -0.99 -6.16
N SER A 192 14.40 -2.19 -5.68
CA SER A 192 13.84 -2.43 -4.36
C SER A 192 14.59 -3.59 -3.72
N ARG A 193 14.89 -3.48 -2.42
CA ARG A 193 15.77 -4.40 -1.68
C ARG A 193 15.06 -4.98 -0.45
N TYR A 194 15.47 -6.18 -0.09
CA TYR A 194 14.88 -7.02 0.98
C TYR A 194 15.59 -6.89 2.32
N VAL A 195 16.69 -6.14 2.34
CA VAL A 195 17.45 -5.87 3.54
C VAL A 195 17.34 -4.37 3.77
N TYR A 196 16.67 -3.99 4.84
CA TYR A 196 16.77 -2.64 5.37
C TYR A 196 18.19 -2.44 5.88
N SER A 197 19.09 -2.09 4.98
CA SER A 197 20.41 -1.58 5.32
C SER A 197 20.35 -0.09 5.03
N ILE A 198 20.26 0.70 6.10
CA ILE A 198 20.56 2.13 5.98
C ILE A 198 22.00 2.19 5.50
N ASP A 199 22.19 2.61 4.25
CA ASP A 199 23.51 2.95 3.78
C ASP A 199 23.97 4.18 4.57
N ALA A 200 24.79 3.93 5.59
CA ALA A 200 25.31 4.96 6.47
C ALA A 200 26.03 6.06 5.68
N ALA A 201 26.70 5.73 4.57
CA ALA A 201 27.37 6.71 3.73
C ALA A 201 26.35 7.64 3.03
N THR A 202 25.26 7.07 2.51
CA THR A 202 24.15 7.85 1.92
C THR A 202 23.48 8.73 2.98
N HIS A 203 23.23 8.20 4.19
CA HIS A 203 22.63 8.98 5.28
C HIS A 203 23.54 10.14 5.73
N THR A 204 24.83 9.86 5.99
CA THR A 204 25.83 10.88 6.34
C THR A 204 25.93 11.96 5.27
N ARG A 205 25.83 11.59 3.99
CA ARG A 205 25.81 12.55 2.90
C ARG A 205 24.56 13.41 2.92
N ALA A 206 23.39 12.82 3.19
CA ALA A 206 22.13 13.53 3.27
C ALA A 206 22.08 14.55 4.42
N LEU A 207 22.80 14.31 5.52
CA LEU A 207 22.86 15.21 6.68
C LEU A 207 23.35 16.62 6.35
N THR A 208 24.08 16.82 5.24
CA THR A 208 24.47 18.17 4.80
C THR A 208 23.27 19.04 4.41
N LEU A 209 22.11 18.44 4.19
CA LEU A 209 20.84 19.11 3.89
C LEU A 209 19.98 19.37 5.13
N GLY A 210 20.45 18.97 6.32
CA GLY A 210 19.70 19.04 7.58
C GLY A 210 19.02 17.71 7.95
N THR A 211 18.80 17.50 9.25
CA THR A 211 18.25 16.24 9.80
C THR A 211 16.88 15.85 9.21
N PRO A 212 15.89 16.77 9.05
CA PRO A 212 14.60 16.42 8.49
C PRO A 212 14.69 15.93 7.04
N ALA A 213 15.45 16.67 6.20
CA ALA A 213 15.69 16.29 4.81
C ALA A 213 16.45 14.97 4.71
N ALA A 214 17.46 14.75 5.56
CA ALA A 214 18.23 13.51 5.58
C ALA A 214 17.37 12.28 5.90
N ARG A 215 16.49 12.40 6.91
CA ARG A 215 15.54 11.34 7.28
C ARG A 215 14.59 11.05 6.13
N TYR A 216 14.00 12.08 5.53
CA TYR A 216 13.13 11.93 4.37
C TYR A 216 13.85 11.19 3.22
N LEU A 217 15.02 11.69 2.81
CA LEU A 217 15.77 11.11 1.70
C LEU A 217 16.17 9.66 1.96
N THR A 218 16.60 9.34 3.18
CA THR A 218 16.99 7.97 3.57
C THR A 218 15.78 7.05 3.66
N ALA A 219 14.68 7.50 4.25
CA ALA A 219 13.46 6.70 4.39
C ALA A 219 12.81 6.40 3.04
N HIS A 220 12.90 7.35 2.10
CA HIS A 220 12.50 7.14 0.72
C HIS A 220 13.60 6.49 -0.15
N GLY A 221 14.74 6.16 0.45
CA GLY A 221 15.90 5.49 -0.12
C GLY A 221 16.46 6.14 -1.38
N TYR A 222 16.50 7.47 -1.41
CA TYR A 222 17.23 8.22 -2.43
C TYR A 222 18.70 7.79 -2.47
N MET A 223 19.17 7.43 -3.66
CA MET A 223 20.56 7.08 -3.88
C MET A 223 21.49 8.26 -3.63
N ARG A 224 22.74 7.95 -3.31
CA ARG A 224 23.82 8.92 -3.20
C ARG A 224 23.89 9.88 -4.38
N GLU A 225 23.77 9.40 -5.62
CA GLU A 225 23.82 10.24 -6.82
C GLU A 225 22.66 11.23 -6.89
N ALA A 226 21.47 10.82 -6.44
CA ALA A 226 20.30 11.70 -6.38
C ALA A 226 20.48 12.76 -5.28
N ILE A 227 20.99 12.35 -4.11
CA ILE A 227 21.32 13.28 -3.01
C ILE A 227 22.38 14.30 -3.44
N ASP A 228 23.43 13.87 -4.16
CA ASP A 228 24.44 14.78 -4.69
C ASP A 228 23.86 15.79 -5.69
N ARG A 229 22.86 15.39 -6.50
CA ARG A 229 22.12 16.33 -7.36
C ARG A 229 21.29 17.31 -6.54
N ILE A 230 20.63 16.85 -5.49
CA ILE A 230 19.85 17.71 -4.58
C ILE A 230 20.75 18.74 -3.89
N ILE A 231 21.90 18.32 -3.37
CA ILE A 231 22.90 19.22 -2.75
C ILE A 231 23.37 20.26 -3.77
N ARG A 232 23.71 19.85 -5.01
CA ARG A 232 24.13 20.78 -6.07
C ARG A 232 23.03 21.77 -6.44
N ALA A 233 21.79 21.31 -6.59
CA ALA A 233 20.64 22.16 -6.87
C ALA A 233 20.42 23.17 -5.73
N ARG A 234 20.48 22.72 -4.47
CA ARG A 234 20.30 23.58 -3.29
C ARG A 234 21.34 24.69 -3.20
N ASN A 235 22.60 24.37 -3.52
CA ASN A 235 23.71 25.33 -3.46
C ASN A 235 23.67 26.37 -4.59
N ARG A 236 22.96 26.10 -5.69
CA ARG A 236 22.83 27.02 -6.83
C ARG A 236 21.56 27.86 -6.75
N ALA A 237 20.49 27.30 -6.21
CA ALA A 237 19.19 27.93 -6.20
C ALA A 237 19.12 29.10 -5.21
N SER A 238 18.61 30.22 -5.70
CA SER A 238 18.30 31.43 -4.93
C SER A 238 16.91 31.41 -4.30
N SER A 239 16.02 30.56 -4.82
CA SER A 239 14.64 30.38 -4.35
C SER A 239 14.22 28.91 -4.34
N ASP A 240 13.11 28.61 -3.67
CA ASP A 240 12.47 27.30 -3.65
C ASP A 240 11.98 26.86 -5.04
N HIS A 241 11.44 27.80 -5.82
CA HIS A 241 10.96 27.53 -7.17
C HIS A 241 12.11 27.16 -8.11
N GLU A 242 13.23 27.90 -8.08
CA GLU A 242 14.42 27.58 -8.87
C GLU A 242 14.99 26.20 -8.51
N PHE A 243 15.01 25.88 -7.20
CA PHE A 243 15.42 24.56 -6.72
C PHE A 243 14.52 23.44 -7.24
N ALA A 244 13.21 23.58 -7.10
CA ALA A 244 12.25 22.57 -7.54
C ALA A 244 12.27 22.38 -9.06
N LEU A 245 12.38 23.47 -9.82
CA LEU A 245 12.49 23.44 -11.28
C LEU A 245 13.81 22.80 -11.75
N CYS A 246 14.92 23.06 -11.06
CA CYS A 246 16.19 22.41 -11.36
C CYS A 246 16.10 20.88 -11.15
N LEU A 247 15.44 20.43 -10.08
CA LEU A 247 15.26 19.00 -9.82
C LEU A 247 14.26 18.34 -10.78
N SER A 248 13.26 19.07 -11.27
CA SER A 248 12.29 18.53 -12.22
C SER A 248 12.87 18.26 -13.60
N GLN A 249 13.89 19.02 -14.02
CA GLN A 249 14.69 18.69 -15.20
C GLN A 249 15.38 17.32 -15.10
N HIS A 250 15.54 16.80 -13.88
CA HIS A 250 16.06 15.46 -13.61
C HIS A 250 14.98 14.43 -13.25
N GLY A 251 13.71 14.80 -13.38
CA GLY A 251 12.55 13.92 -13.21
C GLY A 251 11.89 13.95 -11.84
N LEU A 252 12.33 14.81 -10.91
CA LEU A 252 11.65 14.96 -9.63
C LEU A 252 10.36 15.77 -9.81
N ALA A 253 9.27 15.36 -9.18
CA ALA A 253 8.05 16.16 -9.20
C ALA A 253 8.31 17.54 -8.57
N VAL A 254 7.84 18.62 -9.21
CA VAL A 254 8.02 20.00 -8.70
C VAL A 254 7.49 20.13 -7.26
N ALA A 255 6.34 19.51 -6.96
CA ALA A 255 5.77 19.51 -5.62
C ALA A 255 6.68 18.81 -4.58
N GLU A 256 7.33 17.70 -4.96
CA GLU A 256 8.31 17.00 -4.10
C GLU A 256 9.57 17.84 -3.92
N GLY A 257 10.00 18.56 -4.97
CA GLY A 257 11.09 19.54 -4.88
C GLY A 257 10.79 20.69 -3.91
N LEU A 258 9.60 21.29 -3.98
CA LEU A 258 9.18 22.34 -3.05
C LEU A 258 9.10 21.83 -1.60
N TYR A 259 8.58 20.61 -1.42
CA TYR A 259 8.54 19.97 -0.10
C TYR A 259 9.93 19.71 0.47
N LEU A 260 10.86 19.20 -0.35
CA LEU A 260 12.26 19.02 0.05
C LEU A 260 12.92 20.33 0.45
N TRP A 261 12.66 21.43 -0.28
CA TRP A 261 13.15 22.75 0.11
C TRP A 261 12.67 23.14 1.51
N HIS A 262 11.38 22.96 1.79
CA HIS A 262 10.83 23.22 3.12
C HIS A 262 11.55 22.42 4.21
N LEU A 263 11.76 21.11 4.00
CA LEU A 263 12.51 20.27 4.95
C LEU A 263 13.94 20.73 5.19
N ILE A 264 14.61 21.31 4.19
CA ILE A 264 15.98 21.84 4.29
C ILE A 264 16.01 23.13 5.14
N GLN A 265 14.93 23.92 5.16
CA GLN A 265 14.85 25.16 5.95
C GLN A 265 14.44 24.92 7.41
N LEU A 266 13.88 23.75 7.74
CA LEU A 266 13.60 23.33 9.12
C LEU A 266 14.93 23.00 9.81
N ARG A 267 15.60 24.03 10.34
CA ARG A 267 16.76 23.89 11.24
C ARG A 267 16.32 23.72 12.68
#